data_AF-A0AAW5EWU3-F1
#
_entry.id   AF-A0AAW5EWU3-F1
#
_cell.length_a   1.000
_cell.length_b   1.000
_cell.length_c   1.000
_cell.angle_alpha   90.00
_cell.angle_beta   90.00
_cell.angle_gamma   90.00
#
_symmetry.space_group_name_H-M   'P 1'
#
loop_
_entity.id
_entity.type
_entity.pdbx_description
1 polymer ?
#
loop_
_entity_poly.entity_id
_entity_poly.type
_entity_poly.pdbx_seq_one_letter_code
_entity_poly.pdbx_strand_id
1 'polypeptide(L)'
;AHTMRESANRTDMVPDRLLARRDEIGEVARALQDSASALWARMDAIERFAADVSHEIKNPLSSIRSAIESLLRIEDPERQRRLMSIINDDVRRLDRLITDISDASRVDAELSRARAEPVAIVPLLSVLAEIHQATRQPGQPYMA
;
A
#
# COMPACT_ATOMS: atom_id res chain seq x y z
N ALA A 1 -22.30 -5.84 11.76
CA ALA A 1 -23.24 -4.83 12.29
C ALA A 1 -22.54 -3.55 12.81
N HIS A 2 -21.29 -3.61 13.28
CA HIS A 2 -20.56 -2.44 13.79
C HIS A 2 -20.09 -1.47 12.70
N THR A 3 -19.49 -1.98 11.61
CA THR A 3 -18.93 -1.17 10.50
C THR A 3 -19.96 -0.39 9.69
N MET A 4 -21.20 -0.90 9.54
CA MET A 4 -22.26 -0.19 8.82
C MET A 4 -22.80 1.01 9.60
N ARG A 5 -22.65 1.04 10.94
CA ARG A 5 -23.20 2.12 11.78
C ARG A 5 -22.29 3.36 11.82
N GLU A 6 -20.98 3.18 11.64
CA GLU A 6 -20.01 4.29 11.59
C GLU A 6 -20.05 5.03 10.25
N SER A 7 -20.25 4.31 9.14
CA SER A 7 -20.37 4.94 7.80
C SER A 7 -21.55 5.91 7.67
N ALA A 8 -22.67 5.61 8.34
CA ALA A 8 -23.86 6.46 8.34
C ALA A 8 -23.63 7.81 9.04
N ASN A 9 -22.74 7.85 10.05
CA ASN A 9 -22.47 9.07 10.83
C ASN A 9 -21.46 10.01 10.14
N ARG A 10 -20.71 9.51 9.14
CA ARG A 10 -19.69 10.28 8.40
C ARG A 10 -20.26 11.06 7.21
N THR A 11 -21.45 10.71 6.75
CA THR A 11 -22.07 11.32 5.55
C THR A 11 -22.88 12.58 5.89
N ASP A 12 -23.20 12.80 7.17
CA ASP A 12 -24.11 13.84 7.65
C ASP A 12 -23.39 14.95 8.43
N MET A 13 -22.12 15.23 8.09
CA MET A 13 -21.29 16.20 8.83
C MET A 13 -21.71 17.65 8.60
N VAL A 14 -22.13 17.97 7.38
CA VAL A 14 -22.64 19.29 7.02
C VAL A 14 -24.13 19.15 6.72
N PRO A 15 -25.02 19.83 7.48
CA PRO A 15 -26.45 19.77 7.24
C PRO A 15 -26.83 20.11 5.80
N ASP A 16 -27.71 19.33 5.17
CA ASP A 16 -28.21 19.55 3.80
C ASP A 16 -28.68 20.98 3.54
N ARG A 17 -29.29 21.60 4.56
CA ARG A 17 -29.74 23.00 4.51
C ARG A 17 -28.62 24.00 4.23
N LEU A 18 -27.38 23.71 4.62
CA LEU A 18 -26.20 24.55 4.36
C LEU A 18 -25.61 24.23 2.98
N LEU A 19 -25.58 22.95 2.60
CA LEU A 19 -25.10 22.51 1.27
C LEU A 19 -25.98 23.06 0.13
N ALA A 20 -27.28 23.20 0.36
CA ALA A 20 -28.24 23.73 -0.60
C ALA A 20 -28.17 25.26 -0.80
N ARG A 21 -27.42 25.99 0.04
CA ARG A 21 -27.30 27.45 -0.07
C ARG A 21 -26.48 27.82 -1.32
N ARG A 22 -26.87 28.92 -1.97
CA ARG A 22 -26.21 29.49 -3.15
C ARG A 22 -25.43 30.77 -2.85
N ASP A 23 -25.10 30.98 -1.58
CA ASP A 23 -24.26 32.08 -1.10
C ASP A 23 -22.89 31.54 -0.65
N GLU A 24 -22.04 32.44 -0.16
CA GLU A 24 -20.68 32.15 0.31
C GLU A 24 -20.68 31.13 1.45
N ILE A 25 -21.73 31.12 2.27
CA ILE A 25 -21.91 30.12 3.33
C ILE A 25 -22.12 28.73 2.72
N GLY A 26 -22.88 28.63 1.62
CA GLY A 26 -23.04 27.39 0.87
C GLY A 26 -21.75 26.93 0.19
N GLU A 27 -20.94 27.84 -0.33
CA GLU A 27 -19.64 27.52 -0.92
C GLU A 27 -18.68 26.96 0.13
N VAL A 28 -18.57 27.62 1.28
CA VAL A 28 -17.75 27.14 2.41
C VAL A 28 -18.27 25.81 2.94
N ALA A 29 -19.59 25.62 3.03
CA ALA A 29 -20.20 24.37 3.45
C ALA A 29 -19.82 23.20 2.54
N ARG A 30 -19.82 23.39 1.21
CA ARG A 30 -19.39 22.38 0.24
C ARG A 30 -17.89 22.11 0.34
N ALA A 31 -17.05 23.15 0.41
CA ALA A 31 -15.60 22.97 0.55
C ALA A 31 -15.21 22.24 1.85
N LEU A 32 -15.93 22.51 2.95
CA LEU A 32 -15.76 21.80 4.22
C LEU A 32 -16.20 20.33 4.10
N GLN A 33 -17.34 20.06 3.46
CA GLN A 33 -17.81 18.70 3.21
C GLN A 33 -16.80 17.91 2.37
N ASP A 34 -16.27 18.50 1.29
CA ASP A 34 -15.26 17.88 0.44
C ASP A 34 -13.98 17.56 1.22
N SER A 35 -13.51 18.52 2.03
CA SER A 35 -12.33 18.33 2.88
C SER A 35 -12.54 17.23 3.93
N ALA A 36 -13.72 17.20 4.57
CA ALA A 36 -14.08 16.17 5.54
C ALA A 36 -14.17 14.79 4.89
N SER A 37 -14.81 14.68 3.72
CA SER A 37 -14.89 13.45 2.94
C SER A 37 -13.49 12.95 2.53
N ALA A 38 -12.62 13.84 2.07
CA ALA A 38 -11.23 13.49 1.74
C ALA A 38 -10.44 13.00 2.97
N LEU A 39 -10.61 13.64 4.13
CA LEU A 39 -9.99 13.21 5.37
C LEU A 39 -10.44 11.81 5.79
N TRP A 40 -11.75 11.54 5.73
CA TRP A 40 -12.28 10.22 6.08
C TRP A 40 -11.79 9.13 5.13
N ALA A 41 -11.78 9.38 3.83
CA ALA A 41 -11.22 8.45 2.86
C ALA A 41 -9.75 8.13 3.19
N ARG A 42 -8.97 9.14 3.61
CA ARG A 42 -7.59 8.93 4.06
C ARG A 42 -7.50 8.12 5.35
N MET A 43 -8.37 8.36 6.33
CA MET A 43 -8.42 7.58 7.57
C MET A 43 -8.75 6.11 7.28
N ASP A 44 -9.74 5.83 6.43
CA ASP A 44 -10.09 4.47 6.02
C ASP A 44 -8.93 3.77 5.30
N ALA A 45 -8.19 4.49 4.45
CA ALA A 45 -7.00 3.97 3.80
C ALA A 45 -5.91 3.62 4.81
N ILE A 46 -5.67 4.47 5.81
CA ILE A 46 -4.69 4.22 6.88
C ILE A 46 -5.08 3.01 7.73
N GLU A 47 -6.36 2.88 8.10
CA GLU A 47 -6.85 1.74 8.90
C GLU A 47 -6.66 0.43 8.14
N ARG A 48 -7.02 0.38 6.85
CA ARG A 48 -6.81 -0.80 6.00
C ARG A 48 -5.32 -1.12 5.85
N PHE A 49 -4.50 -0.12 5.56
CA PHE A 49 -3.06 -0.28 5.46
C PHE A 49 -2.46 -0.86 6.74
N ALA A 50 -2.84 -0.33 7.91
CA ALA A 50 -2.35 -0.82 9.19
C ALA A 50 -2.75 -2.29 9.45
N ALA A 51 -3.99 -2.66 9.08
CA ALA A 51 -4.45 -4.04 9.18
C ALA A 51 -3.64 -4.97 8.25
N ASP A 52 -3.47 -4.59 6.99
CA ASP A 52 -2.74 -5.39 5.99
C ASP A 52 -1.28 -5.58 6.39
N VAL A 53 -0.59 -4.51 6.81
CA VAL A 53 0.79 -4.58 7.32
C VAL A 53 0.88 -5.49 8.54
N SER A 54 -0.07 -5.38 9.47
CA SER A 54 -0.10 -6.24 10.66
C SER A 54 -0.26 -7.71 10.30
N HIS A 55 -1.12 -8.02 9.33
CA HIS A 55 -1.31 -9.38 8.83
C HIS A 55 -0.05 -9.92 8.12
N GLU A 56 0.55 -9.14 7.22
CA GLU A 56 1.74 -9.54 6.47
C GLU A 56 2.98 -9.72 7.35
N ILE A 57 3.11 -8.97 8.47
CA ILE A 57 4.20 -9.18 9.44
C ILE A 57 3.92 -10.39 10.33
N LYS A 58 2.67 -10.59 10.77
CA LYS A 58 2.30 -11.67 11.69
C LYS A 58 2.53 -13.06 11.10
N ASN A 59 2.36 -13.20 9.78
CA ASN A 59 2.54 -14.45 9.05
C ASN A 59 3.97 -15.03 9.16
N PRO A 60 5.03 -14.37 8.65
CA PRO A 60 6.40 -14.85 8.78
C PRO A 60 6.84 -14.94 10.25
N LEU A 61 6.39 -14.04 11.13
CA LEU A 61 6.71 -14.13 12.56
C LEU A 61 6.15 -15.40 13.22
N SER A 62 4.93 -15.80 12.84
CA SER A 62 4.30 -17.02 13.35
C SER A 62 4.97 -18.28 12.80
N SER A 63 5.38 -18.24 11.52
CA SER A 63 6.16 -19.31 10.89
C SER A 63 7.53 -19.50 11.56
N ILE A 64 8.27 -18.41 11.76
CA ILE A 64 9.57 -18.41 12.49
C ILE A 64 9.41 -18.99 13.88
N ARG A 65 8.40 -18.53 14.64
CA ARG A 65 8.13 -19.05 15.99
C ARG A 65 7.87 -20.56 15.97
N SER A 66 7.01 -21.03 15.07
CA SER A 66 6.71 -22.46 14.94
C SER A 66 7.93 -23.30 14.54
N ALA A 67 8.78 -22.77 13.66
CA ALA A 67 10.02 -23.41 13.25
C ALA A 67 11.02 -23.52 14.42
N ILE A 68 11.17 -22.47 15.22
CA ILE A 68 12.00 -22.46 16.43
C ILE A 68 11.48 -23.47 17.47
N GLU A 69 10.17 -23.47 17.74
CA GLU A 69 9.55 -24.44 18.66
C GLU A 69 9.78 -25.89 18.20
N SER A 70 9.78 -26.12 16.90
CA SER A 70 10.03 -27.44 16.30
C SER A 70 11.51 -27.84 16.37
N LEU A 71 12.44 -26.90 16.17
CA LEU A 71 13.89 -27.11 16.27
C LEU A 71 14.30 -27.64 17.65
N LEU A 72 13.64 -27.18 18.72
CA LEU A 72 13.90 -27.63 20.09
C LEU A 72 13.51 -29.08 20.35
N ARG A 73 12.72 -29.70 19.47
CA ARG A 73 12.16 -31.06 19.64
C ARG A 73 12.69 -32.09 18.64
N ILE A 74 13.44 -31.65 17.62
CA ILE A 74 13.89 -32.50 16.52
C ILE A 74 15.40 -32.70 16.63
N GLU A 75 15.83 -33.96 16.61
CA GLU A 75 17.25 -34.34 16.64
C GLU A 75 17.83 -34.61 15.23
N ASP A 76 16.96 -34.88 14.24
CA ASP A 76 17.34 -35.15 12.85
C ASP A 76 18.02 -33.92 12.21
N PRO A 77 19.32 -33.99 11.88
CA PRO A 77 20.06 -32.86 11.32
C PRO A 77 19.49 -32.32 10.00
N GLU A 78 18.92 -33.19 9.17
CA GLU A 78 18.34 -32.78 7.89
C GLU A 78 17.07 -31.97 8.07
N ARG A 79 16.24 -32.32 9.07
CA ARG A 79 15.06 -31.54 9.44
C ARG A 79 15.43 -30.21 10.08
N GLN A 80 16.47 -30.19 10.92
CA GLN A 80 16.97 -28.95 11.51
C GLN A 80 17.46 -27.97 10.43
N ARG A 81 18.21 -28.46 9.43
CA ARG A 81 18.65 -27.63 8.29
C ARG A 81 17.46 -27.04 7.52
N ARG A 82 16.41 -27.83 7.27
CA ARG A 82 15.19 -27.34 6.61
C ARG A 82 14.49 -26.24 7.42
N LEU A 83 14.34 -26.42 8.73
CA LEU A 83 13.73 -25.42 9.60
C LEU A 83 14.55 -24.13 9.67
N MET A 84 15.89 -24.24 9.71
CA MET A 84 16.77 -23.07 9.62
C MET A 84 16.64 -22.34 8.28
N SER A 85 16.46 -23.06 7.17
CA SER A 85 16.18 -22.44 5.86
C SER A 85 14.87 -21.66 5.89
N ILE A 86 13.80 -22.25 6.44
CA ILE A 86 12.48 -21.59 6.55
C ILE A 86 12.61 -20.28 7.36
N ILE A 87 13.29 -20.32 8.51
CA ILE A 87 13.51 -19.13 9.34
C ILE A 87 14.26 -18.05 8.55
N ASN A 88 15.33 -18.43 7.85
CA ASN A 88 16.12 -17.49 7.06
C ASN A 88 15.30 -16.87 5.91
N ASP A 89 14.47 -17.66 5.25
CA ASP A 89 13.62 -17.18 4.15
C ASP A 89 12.52 -16.23 4.66
N ASP A 90 11.93 -16.52 5.82
CA ASP A 90 10.94 -15.63 6.45
C ASP A 90 11.56 -14.33 6.99
N VAL A 91 12.80 -14.37 7.50
CA VAL A 91 13.54 -13.15 7.86
C VAL A 91 13.79 -12.29 6.62
N ARG A 92 14.25 -12.89 5.50
CA ARG A 92 14.41 -12.18 4.23
C ARG A 92 13.09 -11.66 3.67
N ARG A 93 11.98 -12.33 3.95
CA ARG A 93 10.64 -11.85 3.56
C ARG A 93 10.23 -10.64 4.38
N LEU A 94 10.46 -10.66 5.70
CA LEU A 94 10.22 -9.51 6.57
C LEU A 94 11.04 -8.29 6.14
N ASP A 95 12.31 -8.48 5.83
CA ASP A 95 13.20 -7.40 5.37
C ASP A 95 12.71 -6.75 4.07
N ARG A 96 12.30 -7.57 3.08
CA ARG A 96 11.67 -7.08 1.85
C ARG A 96 10.37 -6.34 2.11
N LEU A 97 9.49 -6.89 2.94
CA LEU A 97 8.21 -6.26 3.30
C LEU A 97 8.43 -4.88 3.93
N ILE A 98 9.38 -4.75 4.85
CA ILE A 98 9.71 -3.48 5.51
C ILE A 98 10.25 -2.47 4.49
N THR A 99 11.12 -2.93 3.58
CA THR A 99 11.67 -2.10 2.51
C THR A 99 10.57 -1.59 1.57
N ASP A 100 9.70 -2.49 1.11
CA ASP A 100 8.58 -2.15 0.23
C ASP A 100 7.62 -1.14 0.89
N ILE A 101 7.33 -1.30 2.19
CA ILE A 101 6.52 -0.36 2.96
C ILE A 101 7.21 1.02 3.06
N SER A 102 8.51 1.05 3.32
CA SER A 102 9.28 2.28 3.43
C SER A 102 9.34 3.03 2.10
N ASP A 103 9.57 2.31 1.00
CA ASP A 103 9.61 2.86 -0.35
C ASP A 103 8.24 3.39 -0.77
N ALA A 104 7.16 2.64 -0.54
CA ALA A 104 5.80 3.09 -0.83
C ALA A 104 5.46 4.37 -0.04
N SER A 105 5.83 4.43 1.24
CA SER A 105 5.61 5.63 2.08
C SER A 105 6.41 6.84 1.59
N ARG A 106 7.64 6.62 1.12
CA ARG A 106 8.47 7.68 0.51
C ARG A 106 7.83 8.21 -0.77
N VAL A 107 7.42 7.31 -1.66
CA VAL A 107 6.76 7.63 -2.93
C VAL A 107 5.46 8.41 -2.68
N ASP A 108 4.61 7.98 -1.75
CA ASP A 108 3.37 8.70 -1.41
C ASP A 108 3.65 10.14 -0.93
N ALA A 109 4.68 10.33 -0.10
CA ALA A 109 5.10 11.65 0.37
C ALA A 109 5.71 12.53 -0.75
N GLU A 110 6.36 11.93 -1.75
CA GLU A 110 6.87 12.63 -2.94
C GLU A 110 5.72 13.04 -3.85
N LEU A 111 4.79 12.13 -4.16
CA LEU A 111 3.60 12.41 -4.96
C LEU A 111 2.72 13.48 -4.34
N SER A 112 2.54 13.47 -3.01
CA SER A 112 1.75 14.49 -2.32
C SER A 112 2.32 15.91 -2.48
N ARG A 113 3.64 16.03 -2.67
CA ARG A 113 4.34 17.31 -2.88
C ARG A 113 4.56 17.63 -4.36
N ALA A 114 4.46 16.64 -5.24
CA ALA A 114 4.65 16.81 -6.67
C ALA A 114 3.53 17.66 -7.27
N ARG A 115 3.89 18.53 -8.22
CA ARG A 115 2.91 19.21 -9.06
C ARG A 115 2.73 18.41 -10.33
N ALA A 116 1.49 18.10 -10.66
CA ALA A 116 1.17 17.51 -11.96
C ALA A 116 1.51 18.51 -13.07
N GLU A 117 2.32 18.07 -14.02
CA GLU A 117 2.69 18.85 -15.20
C GLU A 117 2.37 18.06 -16.47
N PRO A 118 2.06 18.74 -17.59
CA PRO A 118 1.88 18.06 -18.87
C PRO A 118 3.16 17.32 -19.28
N VAL A 119 3.05 16.02 -19.50
CA VAL A 119 4.16 15.18 -19.98
C VAL A 119 3.87 14.74 -21.42
N ALA A 120 4.85 14.92 -22.30
CA ALA A 120 4.77 14.40 -23.66
C ALA A 120 4.95 12.88 -23.64
N ILE A 121 3.86 12.14 -23.82
CA ILE A 121 3.84 10.67 -23.74
C ILE A 121 4.66 10.02 -24.86
N VAL A 122 4.64 10.60 -26.07
CA VAL A 122 5.36 10.05 -27.23
C VAL A 122 6.87 9.95 -26.96
N PRO A 123 7.58 11.02 -26.56
CA PRO A 123 8.99 10.92 -26.16
C PRO A 123 9.26 9.93 -25.02
N LEU A 124 8.41 9.91 -23.99
CA LEU A 124 8.56 9.00 -22.85
C LEU A 124 8.51 7.53 -23.29
N LEU A 125 7.54 7.19 -24.14
CA LEU A 125 7.41 5.84 -24.68
C LEU A 125 8.59 5.46 -25.58
N SER A 126 9.11 6.41 -26.37
CA SER A 126 10.32 6.16 -27.18
C SER A 126 11.52 5.81 -26.29
N VAL A 127 11.75 6.56 -25.21
CA VAL A 127 12.83 6.28 -24.26
C VAL A 127 12.66 4.91 -23.60
N LEU A 128 11.44 4.56 -23.18
CA LEU A 128 11.16 3.25 -22.59
C LEU A 128 11.37 2.11 -23.60
N ALA A 129 10.97 2.31 -24.86
CA ALA A 129 11.20 1.34 -25.93
C ALA A 129 12.70 1.14 -26.20
N GLU A 130 13.48 2.22 -26.23
CA GLU A 130 14.94 2.16 -26.37
C GLU A 130 15.61 1.41 -25.22
N ILE A 131 15.25 1.71 -23.96
CA ILE A 131 15.78 1.00 -22.78
C ILE A 131 15.45 -0.50 -22.85
N HIS A 132 14.22 -0.84 -23.23
CA HIS A 132 13.80 -2.24 -23.36
C HIS A 132 14.58 -2.95 -24.46
N GLN A 133 14.78 -2.30 -25.62
CA GLN A 133 15.59 -2.86 -26.71
C GLN A 133 17.05 -3.06 -26.29
N ALA A 134 17.63 -2.15 -25.50
CA ALA A 134 19.01 -2.23 -25.03
C ALA A 134 19.24 -3.32 -23.97
N THR A 135 18.22 -3.68 -23.20
CA THR A 135 18.29 -4.72 -22.15
C THR A 135 17.79 -6.09 -22.60
N ARG A 136 17.44 -6.21 -23.89
CA ARG A 136 16.81 -7.38 -24.49
C ARG A 136 17.78 -8.57 -24.65
N GLN A 137 17.30 -9.76 -24.36
CA GLN A 137 17.99 -11.02 -24.68
C GLN A 137 17.55 -11.56 -26.06
N PRO A 138 18.42 -12.26 -26.81
CA PRO A 138 18.07 -12.82 -28.12
C PRO A 138 16.87 -13.77 -28.02
N GLY A 139 15.78 -13.49 -28.76
CA GLY A 139 14.62 -14.39 -28.91
C GLY A 139 13.26 -13.89 -28.37
N GLN A 140 13.18 -12.72 -27.73
CA GLN A 140 11.88 -12.18 -27.28
C GLN A 140 11.06 -11.58 -28.47
N PRO A 141 9.74 -11.34 -28.36
CA PRO A 141 8.95 -10.71 -29.43
C PRO A 141 9.21 -9.20 -29.51
N TYR A 142 9.06 -8.58 -30.69
CA TYR A 142 9.17 -7.12 -30.85
C TYR A 142 7.84 -6.46 -30.42
N MET A 143 7.87 -5.36 -29.67
CA MET A 143 6.68 -4.51 -29.52
C MET A 143 6.60 -3.63 -30.77
N ALA A 144 5.60 -3.91 -31.62
CA ALA A 144 5.30 -3.17 -32.84
C ALA A 144 4.70 -1.79 -32.54
#